data_AF-A0A7X7RT36-F1
#
_entry.id   AF-A0A7X7RT36-F1
#
_cell.length_a   1.000
_cell.length_b   1.000
_cell.length_c   1.000
_cell.angle_alpha   90.00
_cell.angle_beta   90.00
_cell.angle_gamma   90.00
#
_symmetry.space_group_name_H-M   'P 1'
#
loop_
_entity.id
_entity.type
_entity.pdbx_description
1 polymer ?
#
loop_
_entity_poly.entity_id
_entity_poly.type
_entity_poly.pdbx_seq_one_letter_code
_entity_poly.pdbx_strand_id
1 'polypeptide(L)'
;FTAIHILSPAFEAFIRDVFIRNEWKTTHLNGKIDDFTAIGSLIEKSEPFVNKFGENVQFQMHTLFSDRCGINIRNEVAHGLFIPSDRTTMQALYAIAFMLNFMFYEKALEIQSN
;
A
#
# COMPACT_ATOMS: atom_id res chain seq x y z
N PHE A 1 10.41 -4.19 -17.25
CA PHE A 1 9.37 -3.53 -16.43
C PHE A 1 9.96 -2.95 -15.14
N THR A 2 10.65 -1.81 -15.23
CA THR A 2 11.22 -1.08 -14.09
C THR A 2 10.14 -0.37 -13.25
N ALA A 3 8.94 -0.19 -13.82
CA ALA A 3 7.85 0.59 -13.22
C ALA A 3 7.52 0.19 -11.78
N ILE A 4 7.53 -1.10 -11.42
CA ILE A 4 7.17 -1.54 -10.07
C ILE A 4 8.16 -1.07 -8.98
N HIS A 5 9.44 -0.88 -9.34
CA HIS A 5 10.47 -0.39 -8.42
C HIS A 5 10.29 1.11 -8.11
N ILE A 6 9.59 1.84 -8.98
CA ILE A 6 9.25 3.25 -8.78
C ILE A 6 7.86 3.35 -8.14
N LEU A 7 6.91 2.54 -8.63
CA LEU A 7 5.52 2.60 -8.23
C LEU A 7 5.31 2.09 -6.81
N SER A 8 6.02 1.05 -6.37
CA SER A 8 5.93 0.53 -5.00
C SER A 8 6.25 1.62 -3.94
N PRO A 9 7.42 2.29 -3.96
CA PRO A 9 7.70 3.33 -2.98
C PRO A 9 6.79 4.57 -3.15
N ALA A 10 6.41 4.93 -4.38
CA ALA A 10 5.49 6.05 -4.61
C ALA A 10 4.09 5.77 -4.03
N PHE A 11 3.59 4.54 -4.21
CA PHE A 11 2.34 4.09 -3.63
C PHE A 11 2.40 4.06 -2.10
N GLU A 12 3.54 3.66 -1.53
CA GLU A 12 3.73 3.65 -0.09
C GLU A 12 3.67 5.07 0.51
N ALA A 13 4.30 6.03 -0.16
CA ALA A 13 4.19 7.45 0.20
C ALA A 13 2.75 7.98 0.05
N PHE A 14 2.05 7.61 -1.03
CA PHE A 14 0.67 8.01 -1.27
C PHE A 14 -0.28 7.55 -0.16
N ILE A 15 -0.23 6.28 0.22
CA ILE A 15 -1.08 5.76 1.30
C ILE A 15 -0.77 6.47 2.61
N ARG A 16 0.51 6.80 2.88
CA ARG A 16 0.86 7.56 4.07
C ARG A 16 0.24 8.96 4.07
N ASP A 17 0.25 9.65 2.92
CA ASP A 17 -0.45 10.92 2.74
C ASP A 17 -1.96 10.79 3.00
N VAL A 18 -2.60 9.74 2.48
CA VAL A 18 -4.01 9.43 2.77
C VAL A 18 -4.27 9.36 4.27
N PHE A 19 -3.45 8.62 5.03
CA PHE A 19 -3.62 8.52 6.48
C PHE A 19 -3.44 9.88 7.17
N ILE A 20 -2.42 10.65 6.79
CA ILE A 20 -2.16 11.98 7.37
C ILE A 20 -3.33 12.93 7.11
N ARG A 21 -3.83 13.01 5.87
CA ARG A 21 -4.96 13.88 5.49
C ARG A 21 -6.28 13.50 6.18
N ASN A 22 -6.44 12.23 6.55
CA ASN A 22 -7.62 11.77 7.29
C ASN A 22 -7.39 11.77 8.82
N GLU A 23 -6.27 12.33 9.30
CA GLU A 23 -5.89 12.39 10.72
C GLU A 23 -5.81 10.99 11.38
N TRP A 24 -5.50 9.97 10.59
CA TRP A 24 -5.32 8.60 11.07
C TRP A 24 -3.90 8.36 11.58
N LYS A 25 -3.78 7.52 12.60
CA LYS A 25 -2.50 7.24 13.25
C LYS A 25 -1.51 6.58 12.29
N THR A 26 -0.37 7.23 12.02
CA THR A 26 0.71 6.71 11.15
C THR A 26 1.95 6.25 11.89
N THR A 27 2.03 6.50 13.18
CA THR A 27 3.18 6.18 14.03
C THR A 27 2.81 5.17 15.11
N HIS A 28 3.83 4.54 15.68
CA HIS A 28 3.70 3.73 16.87
C HIS A 28 4.80 4.13 17.85
N LEU A 29 4.50 4.01 19.14
CA LEU A 29 5.50 4.24 20.19
C LEU A 29 6.44 3.05 20.22
N ASN A 30 7.73 3.31 19.98
CA ASN A 30 8.80 2.35 20.16
C ASN A 30 9.67 2.81 21.34
N GLY A 31 9.31 2.37 22.54
CA GLY A 31 9.90 2.86 23.78
C GLY A 31 9.51 4.31 24.07
N LYS A 32 10.44 5.25 23.87
CA LYS A 32 10.23 6.70 24.11
C LYS A 32 10.22 7.55 22.83
N ILE A 33 10.33 6.93 21.66
CA ILE A 33 10.40 7.61 20.37
C ILE A 33 9.21 7.14 19.53
N ASP A 34 8.57 8.08 18.83
CA ASP A 34 7.58 7.76 17.81
C ASP A 34 8.30 7.34 16.53
N ASP A 35 7.97 6.14 16.05
CA ASP A 35 8.49 5.61 14.79
C ASP A 35 7.34 5.38 13.80
N PHE A 36 7.64 5.47 12.50
CA PHE A 36 6.65 5.26 11.47
C PHE A 36 6.23 3.79 11.42
N THR A 37 4.92 3.57 11.41
CA THR A 37 4.37 2.24 11.18
C THR A 37 4.62 1.83 9.73
N ALA A 38 5.17 0.63 9.54
CA ALA A 38 5.33 0.03 8.23
C ALA A 38 3.97 -0.12 7.54
N ILE A 39 3.90 0.10 6.22
CA ILE A 39 2.61 0.25 5.54
C ILE A 39 1.70 -0.97 5.63
N GLY A 40 2.30 -2.17 5.62
CA GLY A 40 1.57 -3.43 5.76
C GLY A 40 0.80 -3.46 7.08
N SER A 41 1.49 -3.15 8.18
CA SER A 41 0.92 -3.05 9.51
C SER A 41 -0.08 -1.90 9.63
N LEU A 42 0.17 -0.81 8.91
CA LEU A 42 -0.69 0.38 8.90
C LEU A 42 -2.07 0.05 8.31
N ILE A 43 -2.10 -0.65 7.17
CA ILE A 43 -3.33 -1.04 6.49
C ILE A 43 -4.05 -2.17 7.23
N GLU A 44 -3.32 -3.18 7.70
CA GLU A 44 -3.89 -4.35 8.37
C GLU A 44 -4.60 -4.00 9.69
N LYS A 45 -4.07 -3.03 10.44
CA LYS A 45 -4.58 -2.70 11.78
C LYS A 45 -5.50 -1.47 11.82
N SER A 46 -5.72 -0.82 10.68
CA SER A 46 -6.49 0.42 10.63
C SER A 46 -7.98 0.15 10.39
N GLU A 47 -8.74 0.10 11.48
CA GLU A 47 -10.20 0.13 11.44
C GLU A 47 -10.77 1.31 10.61
N PRO A 48 -10.30 2.58 10.75
CA PRO A 48 -10.85 3.66 9.94
C PRO A 48 -10.53 3.52 8.44
N PHE A 49 -9.42 2.87 8.08
CA PHE A 49 -9.12 2.53 6.69
C PHE A 49 -10.16 1.56 6.12
N VAL A 50 -10.49 0.49 6.87
CA VAL A 50 -11.52 -0.48 6.48
C VAL A 50 -12.88 0.18 6.37
N ASN A 51 -13.24 1.05 7.31
CA ASN A 51 -14.51 1.77 7.28
C ASN A 51 -14.65 2.68 6.06
N LYS A 52 -13.55 3.28 5.57
CA LYS A 52 -13.57 4.17 4.41
C LYS A 52 -13.49 3.43 3.07
N PHE A 53 -12.65 2.40 2.97
CA PHE A 53 -12.32 1.75 1.69
C PHE A 53 -12.87 0.32 1.55
N GLY A 54 -13.35 -0.28 2.64
CA GLY A 54 -13.90 -1.63 2.69
C GLY A 54 -12.85 -2.73 2.88
N GLU A 55 -13.31 -3.86 3.41
CA GLU A 55 -12.48 -5.04 3.71
C GLU A 55 -11.82 -5.63 2.46
N ASN A 56 -12.50 -5.60 1.31
CA ASN A 56 -11.94 -6.12 0.05
C ASN A 56 -10.68 -5.35 -0.39
N VAL A 57 -10.67 -4.02 -0.24
CA VAL A 57 -9.51 -3.19 -0.57
C VAL A 57 -8.37 -3.46 0.40
N GLN A 58 -8.68 -3.55 1.69
CA GLN A 58 -7.69 -3.91 2.72
C GLN A 58 -7.05 -5.27 2.43
N PHE A 59 -7.87 -6.28 2.13
CA PHE A 59 -7.42 -7.63 1.78
C PHE A 59 -6.48 -7.59 0.56
N GLN A 60 -6.91 -6.97 -0.54
CA GLN A 60 -6.10 -6.87 -1.75
C GLN A 60 -4.77 -6.16 -1.51
N MET A 61 -4.76 -5.04 -0.78
CA MET A 61 -3.52 -4.37 -0.40
C MET A 61 -2.60 -5.26 0.43
N HIS A 62 -3.15 -5.90 1.48
CA HIS A 62 -2.36 -6.75 2.34
C HIS A 62 -1.71 -7.90 1.54
N THR A 63 -2.50 -8.60 0.73
CA THR A 63 -2.03 -9.72 -0.10
C THR A 63 -0.98 -9.29 -1.13
N LEU A 64 -1.13 -8.14 -1.77
CA LEU A 64 -0.18 -7.70 -2.80
C LEU A 64 1.13 -7.14 -2.22
N PHE A 65 1.07 -6.48 -1.07
CA PHE A 65 2.20 -5.69 -0.57
C PHE A 65 2.94 -6.25 0.63
N SER A 66 2.32 -7.12 1.42
CA SER A 66 2.90 -7.48 2.74
C SER A 66 2.73 -8.95 3.12
N ASP A 67 1.72 -9.62 2.59
CA ASP A 67 1.51 -11.04 2.82
C ASP A 67 2.60 -11.89 2.15
N ARG A 68 3.13 -12.87 2.90
CA ARG A 68 4.11 -13.85 2.41
C ARG A 68 3.49 -14.89 1.48
N CYS A 69 2.18 -15.11 1.57
CA CYS A 69 1.44 -15.99 0.66
C CYS A 69 1.11 -15.30 -0.67
N GLY A 70 1.25 -13.97 -0.73
CA GLY A 70 1.11 -13.19 -1.96
C GLY A 70 2.45 -12.87 -2.62
N ILE A 71 2.42 -11.97 -3.60
CA ILE A 71 3.62 -11.54 -4.35
C ILE A 71 4.58 -10.68 -3.50
N ASN A 72 4.10 -10.14 -2.37
CA ASN A 72 4.90 -9.39 -1.40
C ASN A 72 5.82 -8.32 -2.02
N ILE A 73 5.26 -7.54 -2.95
CA ILE A 73 6.04 -6.64 -3.82
C ILE A 73 6.94 -5.71 -3.01
N ARG A 74 6.47 -5.23 -1.86
CA ARG A 74 7.26 -4.32 -1.01
C ARG A 74 8.57 -4.97 -0.57
N ASN A 75 8.51 -6.20 -0.06
CA ASN A 75 9.69 -6.89 0.45
C ASN A 75 10.60 -7.33 -0.71
N GLU A 76 10.04 -7.88 -1.79
CA GLU A 76 10.82 -8.34 -2.95
C GLU A 76 11.55 -7.18 -3.64
N VAL A 77 10.92 -6.01 -3.77
CA VAL A 77 11.56 -4.80 -4.32
C VAL A 77 12.62 -4.26 -3.36
N ALA A 78 12.32 -4.16 -2.05
CA ALA A 78 13.26 -3.62 -1.06
C ALA A 78 14.52 -4.48 -0.91
N HIS A 79 14.41 -5.80 -1.06
CA HIS A 79 15.54 -6.74 -1.00
C HIS A 79 16.21 -6.96 -2.36
N GLY A 80 15.73 -6.32 -3.43
CA GLY A 80 16.29 -6.48 -4.78
C GLY A 80 16.07 -7.87 -5.39
N LEU A 81 15.10 -8.63 -4.87
CA LEU A 81 14.79 -10.00 -5.27
C LEU A 81 13.79 -10.06 -6.44
N PHE A 82 13.20 -8.93 -6.83
CA PHE A 82 12.21 -8.85 -7.93
C PHE A 82 12.87 -8.94 -9.33
N ILE A 83 13.11 -10.17 -9.79
CA ILE A 83 13.84 -10.48 -11.03
C ILE A 83 12.97 -10.27 -12.28
N PRO A 84 13.57 -10.18 -13.50
CA PRO A 84 12.83 -9.87 -14.71
C PRO A 84 11.60 -10.75 -15.01
N SER A 85 11.66 -12.04 -14.69
CA SER A 85 10.55 -12.99 -14.85
C SER A 85 9.33 -12.63 -13.99
N ASP A 86 9.54 -12.01 -12.83
CA ASP A 86 8.46 -11.67 -11.90
C ASP A 86 7.66 -10.46 -12.39
N ARG A 87 8.30 -9.61 -13.20
CA ARG A 87 7.78 -8.31 -13.64
C ARG A 87 6.64 -8.36 -14.63
N THR A 88 6.41 -9.52 -15.26
CA THR A 88 5.33 -9.75 -16.22
C THR A 88 4.36 -10.83 -15.76
N THR A 89 4.45 -11.25 -14.49
CA THR A 89 3.48 -12.16 -13.90
C THR A 89 2.11 -11.51 -13.81
N MET A 90 1.05 -12.32 -13.84
CA MET A 90 -0.32 -11.83 -13.68
C MET A 90 -0.48 -11.05 -12.37
N GLN A 91 0.19 -11.50 -11.31
CA GLN A 91 0.20 -10.86 -10.00
C GLN A 91 0.87 -9.49 -10.03
N ALA A 92 2.01 -9.35 -10.72
CA ALA A 92 2.69 -8.06 -10.86
C ALA A 92 1.88 -7.06 -11.69
N LEU A 93 1.29 -7.51 -12.80
CA LEU A 93 0.42 -6.68 -13.64
C LEU A 93 -0.83 -6.25 -12.87
N TYR A 94 -1.45 -7.17 -12.13
CA TYR A 94 -2.58 -6.88 -11.27
C TYR A 94 -2.22 -5.87 -10.18
N ALA A 95 -1.05 -5.99 -9.55
CA ALA A 95 -0.62 -5.03 -8.53
C ALA A 95 -0.43 -3.62 -9.08
N ILE A 96 0.14 -3.48 -10.28
CA ILE A 96 0.25 -2.19 -10.97
C ILE A 96 -1.13 -1.60 -11.25
N ALA A 97 -2.03 -2.40 -11.82
CA ALA A 97 -3.40 -1.96 -12.10
C ALA A 97 -4.13 -1.56 -10.81
N PHE A 98 -4.00 -2.35 -9.75
CA PHE A 98 -4.58 -2.09 -8.44
C PHE A 98 -4.06 -0.78 -7.85
N MET A 99 -2.74 -0.54 -7.86
CA MET A 99 -2.15 0.70 -7.36
C MET A 99 -2.73 1.92 -8.05
N LEU A 100 -2.75 1.91 -9.38
CA LEU A 100 -3.28 3.02 -10.17
C LEU A 100 -4.76 3.24 -9.89
N ASN A 101 -5.57 2.18 -9.94
CA ASN A 101 -7.01 2.24 -9.69
C ASN A 101 -7.32 2.76 -8.29
N PHE A 102 -6.58 2.31 -7.27
CA PHE A 102 -6.78 2.80 -5.90
C PHE A 102 -6.45 4.29 -5.77
N MET A 103 -5.34 4.75 -6.34
CA MET A 103 -4.97 6.17 -6.31
C MET A 103 -6.03 7.04 -6.99
N PHE A 104 -6.56 6.60 -8.14
CA PHE A 104 -7.67 7.30 -8.80
C PHE A 104 -8.95 7.29 -7.96
N TYR A 105 -9.29 6.15 -7.38
CA TYR A 105 -10.48 5.98 -6.54
C TYR A 105 -10.44 6.89 -5.31
N GLU A 106 -9.34 6.91 -4.57
CA GLU A 106 -9.18 7.77 -3.39
C GLU A 106 -9.29 9.26 -3.75
N LYS A 107 -8.67 9.68 -4.86
CA LYS A 107 -8.77 11.07 -5.33
C LYS A 107 -10.19 11.43 -5.78
N ALA A 108 -10.92 10.51 -6.39
CA ALA A 108 -12.32 10.74 -6.75
C ALA A 108 -13.19 10.95 -5.49
N LEU A 109 -12.96 10.19 -4.42
CA LEU A 109 -13.66 10.38 -3.14
C LEU A 109 -13.34 11.73 -2.49
N GLU A 110 -12.08 12.18 -2.56
CA GLU A 110 -11.67 13.48 -2.04
C GLU A 110 -12.38 14.62 -2.78
N ILE A 111 -12.51 14.54 -4.11
CA ILE A 111 -13.22 15.56 -4.90
C ILE A 111 -14.70 15.62 -4.55
N GLN A 112 -15.34 14.48 -4.28
CA GLN A 112 -16.76 14.43 -3.91
C GLN A 112 -17.06 14.93 -2.49
N SER A 113 -16.04 15.01 -1.63
CA SER A 113 -16.17 15.42 -0.24
C SER A 113 -15.95 16.94 -0.03
N ASN A 114 -15.58 17.67 -1.09
CA ASN A 114 -15.38 19.12 -1.13
C ASN A 114 -16.54 19.81 -1.86
#